data_AF-A0AAE3VLD9-F1
#
_entry.id   AF-A0AAE3VLD9-F1
#
_cell.length_a   1.000
_cell.length_b   1.000
_cell.length_c   1.000
_cell.angle_alpha   90.00
_cell.angle_beta   90.00
_cell.angle_gamma   90.00
#
_symmetry.space_group_name_H-M   'P 1'
#
loop_
_entity.id
_entity.type
_entity.pdbx_description
1 polymer ?
#
loop_
_entity_poly.entity_id
_entity_poly.type
_entity_poly.pdbx_seq_one_letter_code
_entity_poly.pdbx_strand_id
1 'polypeptide(L)'
;MVRVILVQLILFLLPFIGWAIFLAVTRGLSDARASYFIGPMPYWLAVAGLILSIAGFLALGVVGDQETGVYHPLRFEDGKLVPGGFDDN
;
A
#
# COMPACT_ATOMS: atom_id res chain seq x y z
N MET A 1 -4.96 2.94 -16.09
CA MET A 1 -4.58 3.24 -14.70
C MET A 1 -5.46 2.54 -13.67
N VAL A 2 -6.80 2.56 -13.80
CA VAL A 2 -7.73 1.87 -12.87
C VAL A 2 -7.35 0.41 -12.59
N ARG A 3 -6.95 -0.36 -13.63
CA ARG A 3 -6.47 -1.74 -13.45
C ARG A 3 -5.28 -1.86 -12.47
N VAL A 4 -4.29 -0.96 -12.57
CA VAL A 4 -3.07 -1.01 -11.73
C VAL A 4 -3.43 -0.65 -10.29
N ILE A 5 -4.27 0.37 -10.10
CA ILE A 5 -4.77 0.80 -8.80
C ILE A 5 -5.56 -0.33 -8.13
N LEU A 6 -6.45 -1.02 -8.87
CA LEU A 6 -7.20 -2.15 -8.36
C LEU A 6 -6.29 -3.30 -7.93
N VAL A 7 -5.27 -3.64 -8.72
CA VAL A 7 -4.32 -4.69 -8.36
C VAL A 7 -3.55 -4.33 -7.09
N GLN A 8 -3.07 -3.09 -6.95
CA GLN A 8 -2.38 -2.63 -5.75
C GLN A 8 -3.29 -2.63 -4.52
N LEU A 9 -4.54 -2.15 -4.65
CA LEU A 9 -5.51 -2.17 -3.57
C LEU A 9 -5.85 -3.60 -3.13
N ILE A 10 -6.03 -4.53 -4.07
CA ILE A 10 -6.29 -5.94 -3.76
C ILE A 10 -5.11 -6.56 -3.04
N LEU A 11 -3.87 -6.36 -3.53
CA LEU A 11 -2.67 -6.89 -2.89
C LEU A 11 -2.45 -6.30 -1.49
N PHE A 12 -2.73 -5.00 -1.32
CA PHE A 12 -2.66 -4.32 -0.03
C PHE A 12 -3.72 -4.84 0.96
N LEU A 13 -4.96 -5.05 0.50
CA LEU A 13 -6.06 -5.53 1.34
C LEU A 13 -5.97 -7.04 1.63
N LEU A 14 -5.23 -7.81 0.83
CA LEU A 14 -5.10 -9.26 0.94
C LEU A 14 -4.78 -9.77 2.36
N PRO A 15 -3.76 -9.27 3.09
CA PRO A 15 -3.47 -9.73 4.46
C PRO A 15 -4.63 -9.47 5.42
N PHE A 16 -5.34 -8.34 5.27
CA PHE A 16 -6.49 -7.99 6.11
C PHE A 16 -7.70 -8.86 5.81
N ILE A 17 -7.97 -9.14 4.54
CA ILE A 17 -9.05 -10.03 4.11
C ILE A 17 -8.76 -11.46 4.59
N GLY A 18 -7.53 -11.94 4.40
CA GLY A 18 -7.12 -13.27 4.87
C GLY A 18 -7.27 -13.43 6.37
N TRP A 19 -6.88 -12.41 7.14
CA TRP A 19 -7.09 -12.36 8.59
C TRP A 19 -8.58 -12.35 8.96
N ALA A 20 -9.41 -11.56 8.28
CA ALA A 20 -10.84 -11.50 8.53
C ALA A 20 -11.53 -12.85 8.26
N ILE A 21 -11.15 -13.53 7.17
CA ILE A 21 -11.65 -14.88 6.84
C ILE A 21 -11.20 -15.87 7.90
N PHE A 22 -9.92 -15.87 8.27
CA PHE A 22 -9.38 -16.74 9.32
C PHE A 22 -10.17 -16.58 10.62
N LEU A 23 -10.43 -15.34 11.03
CA LEU A 23 -11.18 -15.03 12.24
C LEU A 23 -12.65 -15.47 12.14
N ALA A 24 -13.29 -15.29 10.97
CA ALA A 24 -14.66 -15.75 10.74
C ALA A 24 -14.80 -17.29 10.84
N VAL A 25 -13.84 -18.03 10.30
CA VAL A 25 -13.85 -19.51 10.32
C VAL A 25 -13.49 -20.06 11.71
N THR A 26 -12.60 -19.40 12.44
CA THR A 26 -12.06 -19.92 13.72
C THR A 26 -12.89 -19.56 14.94
N ARG A 27 -13.85 -18.63 14.84
CA ARG A 27 -14.71 -18.15 15.93
C ARG A 27 -15.44 -19.23 16.74
N GLY A 28 -15.65 -20.43 16.19
CA GLY A 28 -16.32 -21.56 16.87
C GLY A 28 -15.41 -22.65 17.45
N LEU A 29 -14.08 -22.57 17.27
CA LEU A 29 -13.15 -23.64 17.67
C LEU A 29 -12.53 -23.40 19.06
N SER A 30 -13.26 -23.81 20.11
CA SER A 30 -12.82 -23.94 21.52
C SER A 30 -12.31 -22.68 22.26
N ASP A 31 -12.86 -22.42 23.46
CA ASP A 31 -12.61 -21.23 24.28
C ASP A 31 -11.13 -20.92 24.57
N ALA A 32 -10.28 -21.93 24.72
CA ALA A 32 -8.90 -21.74 25.15
C ALA A 32 -7.95 -21.24 24.04
N ARG A 33 -8.13 -21.67 22.79
CA ARG A 33 -7.35 -21.17 21.63
C ARG A 33 -8.01 -19.96 20.98
N ALA A 34 -9.34 -19.88 21.02
CA ALA A 34 -10.08 -18.72 20.55
C ALA A 34 -9.68 -17.45 21.32
N SER A 35 -9.48 -17.49 22.64
CA SER A 35 -9.14 -16.28 23.39
C SER A 35 -7.79 -15.65 23.00
N TYR A 36 -6.79 -16.46 22.63
CA TYR A 36 -5.45 -15.99 22.25
C TYR A 36 -5.40 -15.41 20.83
N PHE A 37 -6.08 -16.03 19.87
CA PHE A 37 -6.04 -15.61 18.45
C PHE A 37 -7.24 -14.75 18.01
N ILE A 38 -8.37 -14.85 18.71
CA ILE A 38 -9.67 -14.20 18.40
C ILE A 38 -10.03 -13.17 19.49
N GLY A 39 -9.19 -13.03 20.51
CA GLY A 39 -9.33 -11.99 21.52
C GLY A 39 -9.29 -10.57 20.93
N PRO A 40 -9.57 -9.55 21.75
CA PRO A 40 -9.59 -8.15 21.29
C PRO A 40 -8.22 -7.69 20.75
N MET A 41 -7.12 -8.24 21.28
CA MET A 41 -5.77 -7.74 21.00
C MET A 41 -5.32 -7.92 19.52
N PRO A 42 -5.41 -9.11 18.88
CA PRO A 42 -5.10 -9.26 17.46
C PRO A 42 -5.99 -8.43 16.53
N TYR A 43 -7.27 -8.24 16.89
CA TYR A 43 -8.18 -7.37 16.14
C TYR A 43 -7.71 -5.92 16.15
N TRP A 44 -7.37 -5.38 17.33
CA TRP A 44 -6.85 -4.02 17.45
C TRP A 44 -5.50 -3.84 16.75
N LEU A 45 -4.63 -4.85 16.74
CA LEU A 45 -3.38 -4.82 15.98
C LEU A 45 -3.61 -4.74 14.47
N ALA A 46 -4.56 -5.50 13.94
CA ALA A 46 -4.93 -5.42 12.53
C ALA A 46 -5.50 -4.04 12.15
N VAL A 47 -6.38 -3.50 13.00
CA VAL A 47 -6.95 -2.14 12.82
C VAL A 47 -5.87 -1.08 12.91
N ALA A 48 -4.97 -1.16 13.89
CA ALA A 48 -3.85 -0.24 14.03
C ALA A 48 -2.91 -0.29 12.81
N GLY A 49 -2.59 -1.49 12.31
CA GLY A 49 -1.79 -1.66 11.09
C GLY A 49 -2.45 -1.07 9.84
N LEU A 50 -3.77 -1.18 9.73
CA LEU A 50 -4.53 -0.55 8.65
C LEU A 50 -4.47 0.99 8.75
N ILE A 51 -4.69 1.54 9.94
CA ILE A 51 -4.61 2.98 10.20
C ILE A 51 -3.20 3.51 9.88
N LEU A 52 -2.16 2.83 10.36
CA LEU A 52 -0.75 3.17 10.08
C LEU A 52 -0.45 3.17 8.59
N SER A 53 -0.98 2.19 7.85
CA SER A 53 -0.79 2.11 6.41
C SER A 53 -1.48 3.26 5.67
N ILE A 54 -2.73 3.58 6.02
CA ILE A 54 -3.46 4.73 5.48
C ILE A 54 -2.71 6.02 5.78
N ALA A 55 -2.27 6.21 7.03
CA ALA A 55 -1.49 7.37 7.44
C ALA A 55 -0.16 7.48 6.66
N GLY A 56 0.52 6.36 6.43
CA GLY A 56 1.75 6.29 5.63
C GLY A 56 1.53 6.71 4.18
N PHE A 57 0.45 6.24 3.53
CA PHE A 57 0.11 6.66 2.18
C PHE A 57 -0.25 8.15 2.11
N LEU A 58 -1.01 8.67 3.07
CA LEU A 58 -1.32 10.10 3.14
C LEU A 58 -0.05 10.93 3.35
N ALA A 59 0.84 10.50 4.24
CA ALA A 59 2.11 11.16 4.49
C ALA A 59 2.99 11.17 3.24
N LEU A 60 3.11 10.04 2.53
CA LEU A 60 3.83 9.96 1.25
C LEU A 60 3.18 10.82 0.16
N GLY A 61 1.85 10.94 0.14
CA GLY A 61 1.17 11.84 -0.80
C GLY A 61 1.43 13.33 -0.54
N VAL A 62 1.74 13.70 0.70
CA VAL A 62 2.06 15.09 1.09
C VAL A 62 3.55 15.40 0.95
N VAL A 63 4.43 14.44 1.29
CA VAL A 63 5.89 14.61 1.27
C VAL A 63 6.49 14.25 -0.10
N GLY A 64 5.81 13.42 -0.88
CA GLY A 64 6.27 13.00 -2.19
C GLY A 64 6.31 14.17 -3.14
N ASP A 65 7.51 14.45 -3.66
CA ASP A 65 7.69 15.40 -4.74
C ASP A 65 6.96 14.86 -5.98
N GLN A 66 5.98 15.63 -6.46
CA GLN A 66 5.32 15.31 -7.70
C GLN A 66 6.10 16.03 -8.79
N GLU A 67 6.96 15.31 -9.50
CA GLU A 67 7.55 15.85 -10.72
C GLU A 67 6.41 16.03 -11.75
N THR A 68 5.88 17.25 -11.80
CA THR A 68 4.75 17.65 -12.64
C THR A 68 5.14 17.88 -14.10
N GLY A 69 6.44 17.90 -14.37
CA GLY A 69 7.00 18.16 -15.68
C GLY A 69 6.80 17.05 -16.70
N VAL A 70 7.00 17.38 -17.97
CA VAL A 70 7.02 16.38 -19.03
C VAL A 70 8.32 15.58 -18.91
N TYR A 71 8.22 14.26 -18.78
CA TYR A 71 9.40 13.40 -18.78
C TYR A 71 10.07 13.44 -20.15
N HIS A 72 11.29 13.97 -20.19
CA HIS A 72 12.17 13.91 -21.35
C HIS A 72 13.16 12.76 -21.17
N PRO A 73 13.09 11.71 -22.00
CA PRO A 73 14.06 10.64 -21.95
C PRO A 73 15.44 11.16 -22.34
N LEU A 74 16.48 10.48 -21.86
CA LEU A 74 17.86 10.68 -22.28
C LEU A 74 17.95 10.65 -23.82
N ARG A 75 18.46 11.72 -24.42
CA ARG A 75 18.65 11.82 -25.87
C ARG A 75 20.12 12.00 -26.22
N PHE A 76 20.49 11.49 -27.39
CA PHE A 76 21.80 11.72 -27.97
C PHE A 76 21.61 12.61 -29.19
N GLU A 77 22.03 13.87 -29.08
CA GLU A 77 21.84 14.91 -30.09
C GLU A 77 23.21 15.54 -30.42
N ASP A 78 23.53 15.65 -31.71
CA ASP A 78 24.78 16.25 -32.22
C ASP A 78 26.07 15.76 -31.56
N GLY A 79 26.15 14.44 -31.28
CA GLY A 79 27.32 13.82 -30.67
C GLY A 79 27.45 14.06 -29.16
N LYS A 80 26.47 14.71 -28.53
CA LYS A 80 26.41 14.95 -27.09
C LYS A 80 25.27 14.16 -26.46
N LEU A 81 25.55 13.63 -25.27
CA LEU A 81 24.56 12.98 -24.44
C LEU A 81 23.83 14.05 -23.62
N VAL A 82 22.54 14.24 -23.89
CA VAL A 82 21.67 15.15 -23.15
C VAL A 82 21.01 14.36 -22.02
N PRO A 83 21.26 14.72 -20.74
CA PRO A 83 20.63 14.08 -19.59
C PRO A 83 19.10 14.16 -19.71
N GLY A 84 18.43 13.03 -19.47
CA GLY A 84 16.98 13.01 -19.31
C GLY A 84 16.57 13.64 -17.98
N GLY A 85 15.32 14.09 -17.89
CA GLY A 85 14.77 14.73 -16.71
C GLY A 85 13.32 15.11 -16.93
N PHE A 86 12.69 15.60 -15.88
CA PHE A 86 11.39 16.26 -15.99
C PHE A 86 11.64 17.75 -16.22
N ASP A 87 10.94 18.33 -17.18
CA ASP A 87 11.01 19.76 -17.46
C ASP A 87 9.70 20.41 -17.02
N ASP A 88 9.80 21.36 -16.09
CA ASP A 88 8.69 22.21 -15.65
C ASP A 88 8.76 23.49 -16.48
N ASN A 89 8.04 23.51 -17.59
CA ASN A 89 8.02 24.66 -18.51
C ASN A 89 7.46 25.94 -17.88
#